data_AF-A0A0B3A9X7-F1
#
_entry.id   AF-A0A0B3A9X7-F1
#
_cell.length_a   1.000
_cell.length_b   1.000
_cell.length_c   1.000
_cell.angle_alpha   90.00
_cell.angle_beta   90.00
_cell.angle_gamma   90.00
#
_symmetry.space_group_name_H-M   'P 1'
#
loop_
_entity.id
_entity.type
_entity.pdbx_description
1 polymer ?
#
loop_
_entity_poly.entity_id
_entity_poly.type
_entity_poly.pdbx_seq_one_letter_code
_entity_poly.pdbx_strand_id
1 'polypeptide(L)'
;MENFPAFIMELVDSFLTNFTLAVIILFFGFIIGKFFGRLIQKGLHEFDLDKLAKKAGIKASLEELISTIISYTIYFFSIIMALNRVGVTSALFNILGGAVIVVALIAFFLSVRDFIPNMMGGIYLHQKKMIKEGDTIKFRAIEGVVIETNLIETKVQTKSKDIIHIPNANFTKSEIFVKRQKESK
;
A
#
# COMPACT_ATOMS: atom_id res chain seq x y z
N MET A 1 -44.13 14.89 -35.68
CA MET A 1 -42.95 15.67 -35.29
C MET A 1 -43.10 15.89 -33.80
N GLU A 2 -42.29 15.24 -32.97
CA GLU A 2 -42.24 15.61 -31.54
C GLU A 2 -42.01 17.12 -31.45
N ASN A 3 -42.72 17.78 -30.52
CA ASN A 3 -42.55 19.21 -30.28
C ASN A 3 -41.08 19.44 -29.91
N PHE A 4 -40.30 20.00 -30.84
CA PHE A 4 -38.90 20.38 -30.64
C PHE A 4 -38.67 21.12 -29.30
N PRO A 5 -39.59 21.99 -28.81
CA PRO A 5 -39.47 22.59 -27.48
C PRO A 5 -39.54 21.59 -26.31
N ALA A 6 -40.37 20.54 -26.41
CA ALA A 6 -40.51 19.54 -25.35
C ALA A 6 -39.24 18.68 -25.21
N PHE A 7 -38.63 18.32 -26.34
CA PHE A 7 -37.34 17.61 -26.37
C PHE A 7 -36.22 18.42 -25.69
N ILE A 8 -36.15 19.73 -25.93
CA ILE A 8 -35.15 20.60 -25.30
C ILE A 8 -35.37 20.70 -23.78
N MET A 9 -36.63 20.82 -23.34
CA MET A 9 -36.94 20.88 -21.90
C MET A 9 -36.56 19.59 -21.18
N GLU A 10 -36.82 18.43 -21.78
CA GLU A 10 -36.44 17.12 -21.22
C GLU A 10 -34.92 16.96 -21.11
N LEU A 11 -34.18 17.41 -22.13
CA LEU A 11 -32.72 17.39 -22.12
C LEU A 11 -32.14 18.28 -21.00
N VAL A 12 -32.72 19.48 -20.83
CA VAL A 12 -32.32 20.44 -19.80
C VAL A 12 -32.61 19.91 -18.40
N ASP A 13 -33.79 19.34 -18.17
CA ASP A 13 -34.18 18.77 -16.86
C ASP A 13 -33.29 17.59 -16.46
N SER A 14 -32.99 16.70 -17.40
CA SER A 14 -32.08 15.57 -17.19
C SER A 14 -30.67 16.05 -16.84
N PHE A 15 -30.15 17.03 -17.58
CA PHE A 15 -28.83 17.61 -17.30
C PHE A 15 -28.78 18.29 -15.93
N LEU A 16 -29.78 19.11 -15.60
CA LEU A 16 -29.88 19.82 -14.32
C LEU A 16 -29.95 18.85 -13.14
N THR A 17 -30.75 17.79 -13.26
CA THR A 17 -30.90 16.76 -12.23
C THR A 17 -29.57 16.03 -11.98
N ASN A 18 -28.93 15.59 -13.06
CA ASN A 18 -27.65 14.88 -13.01
C ASN A 18 -26.50 15.75 -12.46
N PHE A 19 -26.45 17.02 -12.87
CA PHE A 19 -25.50 17.98 -12.35
C PHE A 19 -25.72 18.24 -10.85
N THR A 20 -26.96 18.41 -10.42
CA THR A 20 -27.32 18.59 -9.02
C THR A 20 -26.89 17.39 -8.18
N LEU A 21 -27.16 16.16 -8.65
CA LEU A 21 -26.71 14.94 -7.98
C LEU A 21 -25.18 14.85 -7.89
N ALA A 22 -24.47 15.25 -8.95
CA ALA A 22 -23.00 15.27 -8.93
C ALA A 22 -22.45 16.23 -7.88
N VAL A 23 -23.01 17.44 -7.77
CA VAL A 23 -22.63 18.42 -6.75
C VAL A 23 -22.90 17.90 -5.35
N ILE A 24 -24.06 17.26 -5.13
CA ILE A 24 -24.40 16.62 -3.85
C ILE A 24 -23.39 15.53 -3.50
N ILE A 25 -23.04 14.66 -4.44
CA ILE A 25 -22.05 13.59 -4.23
C ILE A 25 -20.69 14.18 -3.86
N LEU A 26 -20.22 15.22 -4.56
CA LEU A 26 -18.95 15.87 -4.23
C LEU A 26 -18.99 16.52 -2.85
N PHE A 27 -20.09 17.19 -2.50
CA PHE A 27 -20.26 17.84 -1.21
C PHE A 27 -20.22 16.84 -0.05
N PHE A 28 -21.03 15.77 -0.13
CA PHE A 28 -21.02 14.73 0.90
C PHE A 28 -19.70 13.95 0.89
N GLY A 29 -19.14 13.65 -0.28
CA GLY A 29 -17.84 13.01 -0.41
C GLY A 29 -16.72 13.80 0.26
N PHE A 30 -16.72 15.12 0.12
CA PHE A 30 -15.78 16.01 0.81
C PHE A 30 -15.97 15.96 2.34
N ILE A 31 -17.22 16.02 2.82
CA ILE A 31 -17.53 15.94 4.25
C ILE A 31 -17.11 14.59 4.83
N ILE A 32 -17.47 13.49 4.16
CA ILE A 32 -17.16 12.13 4.57
C ILE A 32 -15.64 11.93 4.58
N GLY A 33 -14.93 12.33 3.52
CA GLY A 33 -13.47 12.18 3.47
C GLY A 33 -12.78 12.94 4.61
N LYS A 34 -13.19 14.19 4.87
CA LYS A 34 -12.67 14.98 5.98
C LYS A 34 -13.03 14.38 7.35
N PHE A 35 -14.23 13.83 7.49
CA PHE A 35 -14.68 13.19 8.73
C PHE A 35 -13.89 11.91 9.02
N PHE A 36 -13.78 11.00 8.05
CA PHE A 36 -13.06 9.74 8.19
C PHE A 36 -11.56 9.97 8.35
N GLY A 37 -10.94 10.91 7.63
CA GLY A 37 -9.55 11.28 7.84
C GLY A 37 -9.29 11.70 9.29
N ARG A 38 -10.14 12.58 9.84
CA ARG A 38 -10.03 13.00 11.25
C ARG A 38 -10.29 11.86 12.23
N LEU A 39 -11.26 11.00 11.97
CA LEU A 39 -11.58 9.86 12.83
C LEU A 39 -10.38 8.92 12.91
N ILE A 40 -9.76 8.62 11.78
CA ILE A 40 -8.62 7.72 11.69
C ILE A 40 -7.38 8.36 12.28
N GLN A 41 -7.14 9.65 12.02
CA GLN A 41 -6.05 10.37 12.68
C GLN A 41 -6.18 10.31 14.21
N LYS A 42 -7.38 10.53 14.75
CA LYS A 42 -7.64 10.41 16.20
C LYS A 42 -7.41 8.98 16.71
N GLY A 43 -7.91 7.98 16.00
CA GLY A 43 -7.72 6.58 16.37
C GLY A 43 -6.24 6.18 16.35
N LEU A 44 -5.50 6.56 15.31
CA LEU A 44 -4.07 6.27 15.18
C LEU A 44 -3.22 6.99 16.24
N HIS A 45 -3.62 8.21 16.62
CA HIS A 45 -2.98 8.95 17.70
C HIS A 45 -3.09 8.22 19.05
N GLU A 46 -4.22 7.55 19.28
CA GLU A 46 -4.44 6.75 20.49
C GLU A 46 -3.55 5.49 20.54
N PHE A 47 -3.04 5.03 19.39
CA PHE A 47 -2.06 3.95 19.30
C PHE A 47 -0.60 4.43 19.37
N ASP A 48 -0.35 5.73 19.60
CA ASP A 48 0.99 6.32 19.76
C ASP A 48 1.94 5.97 18.59
N LEU A 49 1.39 5.84 17.37
CA LEU A 49 2.15 5.40 16.20
C LEU A 49 3.29 6.36 15.87
N ASP A 50 3.13 7.65 16.11
CA ASP A 50 4.21 8.63 15.92
C ASP A 50 5.37 8.45 16.92
N LYS A 51 5.14 7.87 18.11
CA LYS A 51 6.24 7.50 19.03
C LYS A 51 7.00 6.28 18.51
N LEU A 52 6.30 5.31 17.92
CA LEU A 52 6.92 4.15 17.27
C LEU A 52 7.70 4.58 16.02
N ALA A 53 7.14 5.50 15.23
CA ALA A 53 7.77 6.09 14.06
C ALA A 53 9.09 6.79 14.42
N LYS A 54 9.07 7.65 15.45
CA LYS A 54 10.27 8.36 15.93
C LYS A 54 11.33 7.40 16.44
N LYS A 55 10.95 6.33 17.15
CA LYS A 55 11.88 5.26 17.56
C LYS A 55 12.47 4.50 16.37
N ALA A 56 11.72 4.39 15.27
CA ALA A 56 12.19 3.81 14.02
C ALA A 56 12.95 4.80 13.11
N GLY A 57 13.23 6.03 13.58
CA GLY A 57 13.97 7.04 12.81
C GLY A 57 13.15 7.73 11.71
N ILE A 58 11.83 7.53 11.68
CA ILE A 58 10.93 8.14 10.71
C ILE A 58 10.61 9.56 11.19
N LYS A 59 10.99 10.55 10.38
CA LYS A 59 10.75 11.99 10.68
C LYS A 59 9.34 12.47 10.30
N ALA A 60 8.59 11.68 9.53
CA ALA A 60 7.24 11.99 9.09
C ALA A 60 6.19 11.44 10.08
N SER A 61 5.07 12.16 10.25
CA SER A 61 3.91 11.65 11.01
C SER A 61 3.23 10.55 10.19
N LEU A 62 3.26 9.31 10.68
CA LEU A 62 2.56 8.20 10.03
C LEU A 62 1.05 8.41 10.14
N GLU A 63 0.60 9.01 11.23
CA GLU A 63 -0.81 9.33 11.49
C GLU A 63 -1.35 10.27 10.41
N GLU A 64 -0.60 11.32 10.07
CA GLU A 64 -0.96 12.27 9.02
C GLU A 64 -0.93 11.65 7.63
N LEU A 65 0.08 10.82 7.32
CA LEU A 65 0.18 10.13 6.05
C LEU A 65 -1.02 9.19 5.82
N ILE A 66 -1.35 8.36 6.81
CA ILE A 66 -2.46 7.40 6.70
C ILE A 66 -3.80 8.13 6.60
N SER A 67 -4.03 9.15 7.43
CA SER A 67 -5.24 9.99 7.36
C SER A 67 -5.41 10.66 5.99
N THR A 68 -4.31 11.18 5.44
CA THR A 68 -4.29 11.81 4.12
C THR A 68 -4.62 10.81 3.03
N ILE A 69 -3.98 9.63 3.01
CA ILE A 69 -4.25 8.58 2.03
C ILE A 69 -5.74 8.21 2.00
N ILE A 70 -6.36 8.06 3.18
CA ILE A 70 -7.76 7.65 3.29
C ILE A 70 -8.70 8.75 2.83
N SER A 71 -8.44 10.00 3.22
CA SER A 71 -9.22 11.15 2.77
C SER A 71 -9.18 11.28 1.25
N TYR A 72 -7.98 11.18 0.66
CA TYR A 72 -7.80 11.28 -0.79
C TYR A 72 -8.40 10.10 -1.54
N THR A 73 -8.41 8.91 -0.94
CA THR A 73 -9.13 7.75 -1.51
C THR A 73 -10.63 8.01 -1.58
N ILE A 74 -11.22 8.56 -0.52
CA ILE A 74 -12.66 8.89 -0.50
C ILE A 74 -12.95 9.99 -1.53
N TYR A 75 -12.11 11.02 -1.63
CA TYR A 75 -12.28 12.09 -2.63
C TYR A 75 -12.20 11.54 -4.05
N PHE A 76 -11.24 10.65 -4.31
CA PHE A 76 -11.08 9.99 -5.61
C PHE A 76 -12.35 9.26 -6.04
N PHE A 77 -12.92 8.42 -5.17
CA PHE A 77 -14.18 7.71 -5.46
C PHE A 77 -15.37 8.66 -5.59
N SER A 78 -15.44 9.72 -4.77
CA SER A 78 -16.51 10.71 -4.85
C SER A 78 -16.49 11.45 -6.20
N ILE A 79 -15.30 11.78 -6.70
CA ILE A 79 -15.13 12.40 -8.02
C ILE A 79 -15.59 11.45 -9.13
N ILE A 80 -15.21 10.16 -9.06
CA ILE A 80 -15.65 9.15 -10.04
C ILE A 80 -17.19 9.04 -10.05
N MET A 81 -17.81 8.95 -8.88
CA MET A 81 -19.27 8.86 -8.76
C MET A 81 -19.98 10.11 -9.29
N ALA A 82 -19.44 11.30 -9.03
CA ALA A 82 -19.99 12.56 -9.52
C ALA A 82 -19.88 12.66 -11.05
N LEU A 83 -18.72 12.32 -11.62
CA LEU A 83 -18.50 12.29 -13.07
C LEU A 83 -19.44 11.32 -13.78
N ASN A 84 -19.74 10.17 -13.14
CA ASN A 84 -20.71 9.21 -13.66
C ASN A 84 -22.13 9.80 -13.76
N ARG A 85 -22.54 10.67 -12.83
CA ARG A 85 -23.86 11.32 -12.84
C ARG A 85 -24.03 12.32 -13.98
N VAL A 86 -23.04 13.17 -14.24
CA VAL A 86 -23.13 14.26 -15.26
C VAL A 86 -23.22 13.73 -16.70
N GLY A 87 -23.24 12.41 -16.91
CA GLY A 87 -23.33 11.86 -18.26
C GLY A 87 -22.06 12.10 -19.07
N VAL A 88 -20.95 12.45 -18.40
CA VAL A 88 -19.58 12.33 -18.93
C VAL A 88 -19.17 10.85 -18.99
N THR A 89 -20.12 10.03 -19.41
CA THR A 89 -20.05 8.60 -19.71
C THR A 89 -20.07 8.44 -21.23
N SER A 90 -19.41 9.32 -21.98
CA SER A 90 -18.89 8.87 -23.28
C SER A 90 -18.01 7.67 -22.97
N ALA A 91 -18.13 6.59 -23.75
CA ALA A 91 -17.31 5.38 -23.57
C ALA A 91 -15.82 5.72 -23.34
N LEU A 92 -15.33 6.78 -24.00
CA LEU A 92 -14.00 7.34 -23.83
C LEU A 92 -13.64 7.72 -22.39
N PHE A 93 -14.48 8.45 -21.66
CA PHE A 93 -14.18 8.87 -20.27
C PHE A 93 -14.22 7.69 -19.30
N ASN A 94 -15.12 6.72 -19.49
CA ASN A 94 -15.14 5.49 -18.71
C ASN A 94 -13.88 4.64 -18.96
N ILE A 95 -13.45 4.55 -20.22
CA ILE A 95 -12.20 3.84 -20.60
C ILE A 95 -10.99 4.55 -20.00
N LEU A 96 -10.90 5.88 -20.10
CA LEU A 96 -9.79 6.66 -19.56
C LEU A 96 -9.74 6.59 -18.03
N GLY A 97 -10.88 6.75 -17.35
CA GLY A 97 -10.97 6.61 -15.90
C GLY A 97 -10.59 5.21 -15.43
N GLY A 98 -11.10 4.17 -16.12
CA GLY A 98 -10.71 2.78 -15.87
C GLY A 98 -9.22 2.53 -16.10
N ALA A 99 -8.65 3.08 -17.18
CA ALA A 99 -7.23 2.96 -17.49
C ALA A 99 -6.35 3.60 -16.41
N VAL A 100 -6.71 4.79 -15.90
CA VAL A 100 -6.00 5.44 -14.80
C VAL A 100 -6.01 4.58 -13.55
N ILE A 101 -7.16 3.99 -13.19
CA ILE A 101 -7.27 3.08 -12.04
C ILE A 101 -6.39 1.84 -12.25
N VAL A 102 -6.44 1.22 -13.42
CA VAL A 102 -5.63 0.04 -13.74
C VAL A 102 -4.14 0.36 -13.66
N VAL A 103 -3.70 1.48 -14.21
CA VAL A 103 -2.30 1.92 -14.13
C VAL A 103 -1.89 2.19 -12.69
N ALA A 104 -2.74 2.86 -11.90
CA ALA A 104 -2.47 3.12 -10.48
C ALA A 104 -2.35 1.82 -9.67
N LEU A 105 -3.24 0.86 -9.91
CA LEU A 105 -3.20 -0.47 -9.28
C LEU A 105 -1.92 -1.21 -9.66
N ILE A 106 -1.57 -1.24 -10.95
CA ILE A 106 -0.33 -1.87 -11.42
C ILE A 106 0.88 -1.21 -10.76
N ALA A 107 0.95 0.12 -10.73
CA ALA A 107 2.05 0.85 -10.09
C ALA A 107 2.15 0.52 -8.60
N PHE A 108 1.02 0.44 -7.88
CA PHE A 108 0.98 0.01 -6.49
C PHE A 108 1.53 -1.41 -6.31
N PHE A 109 1.02 -2.38 -7.08
CA PHE A 109 1.48 -3.77 -7.00
C PHE A 109 2.95 -3.94 -7.36
N LEU A 110 3.43 -3.21 -8.36
CA LEU A 110 4.85 -3.20 -8.72
C LEU A 110 5.70 -2.62 -7.60
N SER A 111 5.24 -1.55 -6.94
CA SER A 111 5.97 -0.92 -5.83
C SER A 111 6.13 -1.86 -4.63
N VAL A 112 5.14 -2.72 -4.36
CA VAL A 112 5.19 -3.67 -3.23
C VAL A 112 5.66 -5.08 -3.64
N ARG A 113 5.98 -5.31 -4.92
CA ARG A 113 6.29 -6.62 -5.50
C ARG A 113 7.42 -7.35 -4.77
N ASP A 114 8.44 -6.63 -4.34
CA ASP A 114 9.59 -7.21 -3.63
C ASP A 114 9.39 -7.19 -2.12
N PHE A 115 8.63 -6.23 -1.59
CA PHE A 115 8.37 -6.11 -0.15
C PHE A 115 7.60 -7.32 0.40
N ILE A 116 6.50 -7.70 -0.26
CA ILE A 116 5.60 -8.76 0.23
C ILE A 116 6.30 -10.14 0.27
N PRO A 117 7.00 -10.61 -0.79
CA PRO A 117 7.69 -11.90 -0.73
C PRO A 117 8.78 -11.94 0.33
N ASN A 118 9.49 -10.83 0.54
CA ASN A 118 10.54 -10.74 1.55
C ASN A 118 9.96 -10.78 2.96
N MET A 119 8.88 -10.02 3.21
CA MET A 119 8.14 -10.07 4.47
C MET A 119 7.62 -11.50 4.76
N MET A 120 7.00 -12.14 3.78
CA MET A 120 6.53 -13.54 3.92
C MET A 120 7.69 -14.51 4.14
N GLY A 121 8.82 -14.30 3.46
CA GLY A 121 10.04 -15.05 3.67
C GLY A 121 10.55 -14.93 5.10
N GLY A 122 10.60 -13.72 5.65
CA GLY A 122 11.05 -13.48 7.02
C GLY A 122 10.16 -14.15 8.05
N ILE A 123 8.84 -14.02 7.91
CA ILE A 123 7.86 -14.70 8.77
C ILE A 123 8.06 -16.22 8.71
N TYR A 124 8.22 -16.77 7.50
CA TYR A 124 8.42 -18.21 7.32
C TYR A 124 9.73 -18.71 7.94
N LEU A 125 10.84 -18.00 7.72
CA LEU A 125 12.15 -18.32 8.30
C LEU A 125 12.09 -18.33 9.83
N HIS A 126 11.44 -17.33 10.44
CA HIS A 126 11.26 -17.22 11.88
C HIS A 126 10.38 -18.34 12.44
N GLN A 127 9.20 -18.58 11.86
CA GLN A 127 8.27 -19.63 12.32
C GLN A 127 8.88 -21.02 12.25
N LYS A 128 9.60 -21.33 11.17
CA LYS A 128 10.25 -22.62 10.96
C LYS A 128 11.63 -22.73 11.63
N LYS A 129 12.13 -21.63 12.22
CA LYS A 129 13.49 -21.54 12.79
C LYS A 129 14.54 -22.08 11.83
N MET A 130 14.38 -21.79 10.53
CA MET A 130 15.28 -22.30 9.48
C MET A 130 16.68 -21.71 9.62
N ILE A 131 16.77 -20.47 10.08
CA ILE A 131 17.98 -19.72 10.32
C ILE A 131 17.83 -19.00 11.66
N LYS A 132 18.85 -19.03 12.50
CA LYS A 132 18.95 -18.26 13.74
C LYS A 132 20.19 -17.38 13.73
N GLU A 133 20.17 -16.33 14.54
CA GLU A 133 21.36 -15.54 14.85
C GLU A 133 22.46 -16.46 15.43
N GLY A 134 23.69 -16.25 14.97
CA GLY A 134 24.84 -17.11 15.29
C GLY A 134 25.01 -18.34 14.39
N ASP A 135 24.01 -18.74 13.60
CA ASP A 135 24.19 -19.82 12.64
C ASP A 135 25.22 -19.43 11.57
N THR A 136 26.15 -20.35 11.27
CA THR A 136 27.00 -20.21 10.08
C THR A 136 26.24 -20.75 8.88
N ILE A 137 26.06 -19.92 7.86
CA ILE A 137 25.35 -20.30 6.65
C ILE A 137 26.26 -20.24 5.42
N LYS A 138 25.97 -21.09 4.44
CA LYS A 138 26.49 -20.99 3.10
C LYS A 138 25.32 -20.87 2.13
N PHE A 139 25.23 -19.70 1.49
CA PHE A 139 24.18 -19.35 0.55
C PHE A 139 24.81 -18.89 -0.76
N ARG A 140 24.65 -19.69 -1.83
CA ARG A 140 25.33 -19.47 -3.11
C ARG A 140 26.86 -19.34 -2.91
N ALA A 141 27.46 -18.23 -3.33
CA ALA A 141 28.88 -17.94 -3.16
C ALA A 141 29.22 -17.26 -1.82
N ILE A 142 28.23 -17.00 -0.96
CA ILE A 142 28.41 -16.30 0.30
C ILE A 142 28.50 -17.32 1.44
N GLU A 143 29.52 -17.19 2.29
CA GLU A 143 29.67 -17.95 3.54
C GLU A 143 29.92 -16.97 4.69
N GLY A 144 29.18 -17.12 5.78
CA GLY A 144 29.25 -16.19 6.90
C GLY A 144 28.36 -16.57 8.08
N VAL A 145 28.39 -15.75 9.12
CA VAL A 145 27.59 -15.92 10.34
C VAL A 145 26.41 -14.96 10.30
N VAL A 146 25.21 -15.46 10.62
CA VAL A 146 24.00 -14.65 10.70
C VAL A 146 24.10 -13.73 11.92
N ILE A 147 24.03 -12.43 11.67
CA ILE A 147 24.09 -11.39 12.72
C ILE A 147 22.68 -11.13 13.25
N GLU A 148 21.74 -10.90 12.32
CA GLU A 148 20.40 -10.40 12.62
C GLU A 148 19.46 -10.85 11.49
N THR A 149 18.24 -11.24 11.83
CA THR A 149 17.18 -11.51 10.87
C THR A 149 15.99 -10.61 11.14
N ASN A 150 15.73 -9.68 10.24
CA ASN A 150 14.59 -8.78 10.30
C ASN A 150 13.44 -9.29 9.43
N LEU A 151 12.33 -8.55 9.41
CA LEU A 151 11.14 -8.95 8.66
C LEU A 151 11.41 -9.09 7.15
N ILE A 152 12.28 -8.25 6.59
CA ILE A 152 12.51 -8.15 5.13
C ILE A 152 13.83 -8.81 4.70
N GLU A 153 14.86 -8.75 5.53
CA GLU A 153 16.21 -9.20 5.18
C GLU A 153 16.92 -9.87 6.36
N THR A 154 17.94 -10.67 6.03
CA THR A 154 18.89 -11.26 6.97
C THR A 154 20.26 -10.67 6.73
N LYS A 155 20.93 -10.24 7.80
CA LYS A 155 22.31 -9.73 7.77
C LYS A 155 23.29 -10.85 8.07
N VAL A 156 24.29 -11.00 7.21
CA VAL A 156 25.31 -12.05 7.31
C VAL A 156 26.69 -11.41 7.32
N GLN A 157 27.51 -11.73 8.32
CA GLN A 157 28.91 -11.30 8.38
C GLN A 157 29.81 -12.32 7.70
N THR A 158 30.58 -11.90 6.70
CA THR A 158 31.61 -12.76 6.09
C THR A 158 32.83 -12.90 6.99
N LYS A 159 33.72 -13.84 6.67
CA LYS A 159 35.03 -13.96 7.35
C LYS A 159 35.89 -12.69 7.21
N SER A 160 35.70 -11.93 6.13
CA SER A 160 36.35 -10.63 5.88
C SER A 160 35.73 -9.47 6.68
N LYS A 161 34.71 -9.75 7.52
CA LYS A 161 33.93 -8.78 8.31
C LYS A 161 32.97 -7.88 7.51
N ASP A 162 32.75 -8.17 6.22
CA ASP A 162 31.73 -7.47 5.44
C ASP A 162 30.33 -7.87 5.92
N ILE A 163 29.39 -6.91 5.95
CA ILE A 163 27.98 -7.16 6.26
C ILE A 163 27.20 -7.24 4.95
N ILE A 164 26.65 -8.42 4.67
CA ILE A 164 25.84 -8.67 3.48
C ILE A 164 24.37 -8.73 3.88
N HIS A 165 23.55 -7.93 3.21
CA HIS A 165 22.10 -7.89 3.37
C HIS A 165 21.45 -8.81 2.33
N ILE A 166 20.77 -9.85 2.80
CA ILE A 166 20.15 -10.84 1.92
C ILE A 166 18.62 -10.77 2.10
N PRO A 167 17.85 -10.46 1.05
CA PRO A 167 16.39 -10.45 1.11
C PRO A 167 15.85 -11.82 1.51
N ASN A 168 14.92 -11.87 2.46
CA ASN A 168 14.47 -13.12 3.07
C ASN A 168 13.82 -14.09 2.07
N ALA A 169 13.18 -13.58 1.02
CA ALA A 169 12.58 -14.40 -0.03
C ALA A 169 13.61 -15.26 -0.77
N ASN A 170 14.89 -14.88 -0.73
CA ASN A 170 15.93 -15.65 -1.40
C ASN A 170 16.23 -16.96 -0.68
N PHE A 171 16.16 -16.99 0.65
CA PHE A 171 16.40 -18.22 1.43
C PHE A 171 15.25 -19.23 1.29
N THR A 172 14.03 -18.76 1.04
CA THR A 172 12.88 -19.66 0.86
C THR A 172 12.77 -20.24 -0.55
N LYS A 173 13.48 -19.66 -1.53
CA LYS A 173 13.47 -20.06 -2.94
C LYS A 173 14.74 -20.79 -3.39
N SER A 174 15.68 -21.04 -2.49
CA SER A 174 16.99 -21.59 -2.86
C SER A 174 17.53 -22.45 -1.73
N GLU A 175 18.42 -23.37 -2.09
CA GLU A 175 19.09 -24.23 -1.10
C GLU A 175 20.02 -23.40 -0.20
N ILE A 176 20.02 -23.74 1.08
CA ILE A 176 20.84 -23.11 2.12
C ILE A 176 21.50 -24.22 2.94
N PHE A 177 22.81 -24.09 3.18
CA PHE A 177 23.48 -24.95 4.15
C PHE A 177 23.59 -24.19 5.47
N VAL A 178 23.07 -24.78 6.53
CA VAL A 178 23.05 -24.18 7.88
C VAL A 178 23.86 -25.06 8.82
N LYS A 179 24.92 -24.50 9.39
CA LYS A 179 25.71 -25.12 10.47
C LYS A 179 25.35 -24.42 11.77
N ARG A 180 24.55 -25.10 12.59
CA ARG A 180 24.07 -24.58 13.86
C ARG A 180 25.21 -24.49 14.88
N GLN A 181 25.36 -23.32 15.49
CA GLN A 181 26.24 -23.19 16.65
C GLN A 181 25.60 -24.00 17.80
N LYS A 182 26.33 -24.96 18.38
CA LYS A 182 25.82 -25.71 19.53
C LYS A 182 25.56 -24.69 20.64
N GLU A 183 24.31 -24.60 21.09
CA GLU A 183 23.96 -23.86 22.30
C GLU A 183 24.83 -24.44 23.43
N SER A 184 25.77 -23.63 23.94
CA SER A 184 26.45 -23.95 25.20
C SER A 184 25.36 -24.01 26.24
N LYS A 185 25.05 -25.21 26.74
CA LYS A 185 24.23 -25.40 27.93
C LYS A 185 24.86 -24.71 29.13
#